data_AF-A0A8S2SKF6-F1
#
_entry.id   AF-A0A8S2SKF6-F1
#
_cell.length_a   1.000
_cell.length_b   1.000
_cell.length_c   1.000
_cell.angle_alpha   90.00
_cell.angle_beta   90.00
_cell.angle_gamma   90.00
#
_symmetry.space_group_name_H-M   'P 1'
#
loop_
_entity.id
_entity.type
_entity.pdbx_description
1 polymer ?
#
loop_
_entity_poly.entity_id
_entity_poly.type
_entity_poly.pdbx_seq_one_letter_code
_entity_poly.pdbx_strand_id
1 'polypeptide(L)'
;MKAQVQVAAPEAKKEHNDPKTGGPGEMGNAVRIDKDKLSKEERKKYDDGWKNNAFNQYVSDMISLRRSLADIRDQECKKVDLHPNLPD
;
A
#
# COMPACT_ATOMS: atom_id res chain seq x y z
N MET A 1 25.90 38.63 20.98
CA MET A 1 25.81 37.16 20.78
C MET A 1 24.68 36.94 19.79
N LYS A 2 24.98 36.60 18.53
CA LYS A 2 23.95 36.40 17.51
C LYS A 2 23.50 34.94 17.57
N ALA A 3 22.29 34.70 18.06
CA ALA A 3 21.69 33.37 18.04
C ALA A 3 21.30 33.03 16.60
N GLN A 4 21.96 32.03 16.02
CA GLN A 4 21.54 31.41 14.78
C GLN A 4 20.42 30.43 15.10
N VAL A 5 19.19 30.80 14.74
CA VAL A 5 18.07 29.88 14.69
C VAL A 5 18.28 29.00 13.46
N GLN A 6 18.74 27.77 13.68
CA GLN A 6 18.72 26.73 12.65
C GLN A 6 17.28 26.27 12.47
N VAL A 7 16.67 26.71 11.38
CA VAL A 7 15.40 26.17 10.92
C VAL A 7 15.72 24.78 10.35
N ALA A 8 15.44 23.73 11.13
CA ALA A 8 15.43 22.38 10.60
C ALA A 8 14.35 22.31 9.50
N ALA A 9 14.78 22.03 8.26
CA ALA A 9 13.86 21.77 7.17
C ALA A 9 12.90 20.64 7.59
N PRO A 10 11.60 20.74 7.30
CA PRO A 10 10.68 19.66 7.59
C PRO A 10 11.16 18.41 6.87
N GLU A 11 11.32 17.31 7.61
CA GLU A 11 11.67 16.02 7.05
C GLU A 11 10.71 15.72 5.88
N ALA A 12 11.27 15.60 4.68
CA ALA A 12 10.51 15.28 3.49
C ALA A 12 9.68 14.02 3.78
N LYS A 13 8.35 14.15 3.70
CA LYS A 13 7.44 13.01 3.74
C LYS A 13 7.96 12.00 2.71
N LYS A 14 8.51 10.87 3.17
CA LYS A 14 8.85 9.76 2.27
C LYS A 14 7.57 9.43 1.52
N GLU A 15 7.52 9.75 0.23
CA GLU A 15 6.41 9.32 -0.60
C GLU A 15 6.37 7.79 -0.54
N HIS A 16 5.32 7.25 0.08
CA HIS A 16 5.06 5.82 0.23
C HIS A 16 4.84 5.09 -1.11
N ASN A 17 5.06 5.77 -2.23
CA ASN A 17 4.82 5.30 -3.59
C ASN A 17 6.13 5.01 -4.35
N ASP A 18 7.30 5.13 -3.73
CA ASP A 18 8.54 4.58 -4.32
C ASP A 18 8.49 3.05 -4.17
N PRO A 19 8.47 2.27 -5.27
CA PRO A 19 8.50 0.80 -5.23
C PRO A 19 9.68 0.24 -4.41
N LYS A 20 10.75 1.02 -4.23
CA LYS A 20 11.93 0.66 -3.44
C LYS A 20 11.75 0.84 -1.93
N THR A 21 10.72 1.55 -1.48
CA THR A 21 10.51 1.86 -0.05
C THR A 21 9.48 0.97 0.65
N GLY A 22 8.70 0.17 -0.09
CA GLY A 22 7.89 -0.95 0.40
C GLY A 22 6.85 -0.62 1.47
N GLY A 23 5.61 -0.36 1.06
CA GLY A 23 4.46 -0.26 1.98
C GLY A 23 3.76 -1.61 2.23
N PRO A 24 2.80 -1.68 3.17
CA PRO A 24 1.96 -2.85 3.35
C PRO A 24 1.29 -3.25 2.02
N GLY A 25 1.42 -4.51 1.62
CA GLY A 25 0.79 -5.03 0.40
C GLY A 25 1.52 -4.72 -0.90
N GLU A 26 2.65 -4.01 -0.86
CA GLU A 26 3.41 -3.66 -2.05
C GLU A 26 3.88 -4.92 -2.81
N MET A 27 3.90 -4.84 -4.14
CA MET A 27 4.13 -5.99 -5.04
C MET A 27 3.11 -7.14 -4.91
N GLY A 28 2.00 -6.92 -4.18
CA GLY A 28 1.01 -7.97 -3.87
C GLY A 28 1.42 -8.88 -2.71
N ASN A 29 2.40 -8.50 -1.91
CA ASN A 29 2.83 -9.28 -0.76
C ASN A 29 1.73 -9.36 0.33
N ALA A 30 1.65 -10.49 1.03
CA ALA A 30 0.65 -10.67 2.07
C ALA A 30 0.90 -9.78 3.29
N VAL A 31 -0.11 -9.04 3.72
CA VAL A 31 -0.13 -8.34 5.02
C VAL A 31 -0.76 -9.26 6.06
N ARG A 32 0.06 -9.74 7.00
CA ARG A 32 -0.37 -10.68 8.04
C ARG A 32 -0.63 -9.95 9.36
N ILE A 33 -1.81 -10.18 9.92
CA ILE A 33 -2.23 -9.57 11.19
C ILE A 33 -2.34 -10.64 12.26
N ASP A 34 -1.59 -10.44 13.33
CA ASP A 34 -1.68 -11.22 14.56
C ASP A 34 -2.80 -10.60 15.43
N LYS A 35 -3.98 -11.24 15.44
CA LYS A 35 -5.18 -10.65 16.05
C LYS A 35 -5.09 -10.53 17.57
N ASP A 36 -4.20 -11.30 18.20
CA ASP A 36 -4.03 -11.34 19.65
C ASP A 36 -3.10 -10.22 20.14
N LYS A 37 -2.35 -9.60 19.22
CA LYS A 37 -1.51 -8.43 19.49
C LYS A 37 -2.18 -7.09 19.17
N LEU A 38 -3.40 -7.12 18.62
CA LEU A 38 -4.15 -5.90 18.35
C LEU A 38 -4.62 -5.26 19.66
N SER A 39 -4.58 -3.93 19.73
CA SER A 39 -5.32 -3.20 20.75
C SER A 39 -6.82 -3.49 20.64
N LYS A 40 -7.59 -3.20 21.69
CA LYS A 40 -9.05 -3.42 21.67
C LYS A 40 -9.73 -2.61 20.55
N GLU A 41 -9.25 -1.39 20.34
CA GLU A 41 -9.75 -0.46 19.33
C GLU A 41 -9.46 -0.96 17.91
N GLU A 42 -8.23 -1.45 17.66
CA GLU A 42 -7.86 -2.02 16.37
C GLU A 42 -8.58 -3.34 16.10
N ARG A 43 -8.73 -4.19 17.12
CA ARG A 43 -9.48 -5.44 17.02
C ARG A 43 -10.92 -5.18 16.64
N LYS A 44 -11.55 -4.15 17.21
CA LYS A 44 -12.90 -3.72 16.83
C LYS A 44 -12.97 -3.31 15.35
N LYS A 45 -12.02 -2.51 14.85
CA LYS A 45 -11.96 -2.13 13.42
C LYS A 45 -11.79 -3.35 12.51
N TYR A 46 -10.92 -4.28 12.92
CA TYR A 46 -10.72 -5.55 12.22
C TYR A 46 -12.04 -6.34 12.12
N ASP A 47 -12.72 -6.56 13.24
CA ASP A 47 -13.93 -7.39 13.30
C ASP A 47 -15.12 -6.70 12.61
N ASP A 48 -15.29 -5.38 12.78
CA ASP A 48 -16.32 -4.59 12.09
C ASP A 48 -16.11 -4.59 10.58
N GLY A 49 -14.86 -4.48 10.12
CA GLY A 49 -14.51 -4.52 8.70
C GLY A 49 -14.95 -5.82 8.04
N TRP A 50 -14.70 -6.96 8.71
CA TRP A 50 -15.21 -8.27 8.26
C TRP A 50 -16.73 -8.34 8.26
N LYS A 51 -17.38 -7.87 9.33
CA LYS A 51 -18.85 -7.90 9.44
C LYS A 51 -19.53 -7.09 8.33
N ASN A 52 -19.00 -5.92 7.99
CA ASN A 52 -19.64 -4.97 7.08
C ASN A 52 -19.33 -5.27 5.61
N ASN A 53 -18.19 -5.87 5.29
CA ASN A 53 -17.74 -6.02 3.91
C ASN A 53 -17.43 -7.47 3.48
N ALA A 54 -17.48 -8.43 4.41
CA ALA A 54 -17.10 -9.83 4.18
C ALA A 54 -15.63 -10.04 3.70
N PHE A 55 -14.76 -9.04 3.91
CA PHE A 55 -13.31 -9.14 3.73
C PHE A 55 -12.57 -8.34 4.81
N ASN A 56 -11.25 -8.50 4.90
CA ASN A 56 -10.41 -7.81 5.88
C ASN A 56 -10.19 -6.33 5.51
N GLN A 57 -11.21 -5.49 5.73
CA GLN A 57 -11.12 -4.05 5.49
C GLN A 57 -9.96 -3.40 6.26
N TYR A 58 -9.70 -3.81 7.50
CA TYR A 58 -8.58 -3.29 8.29
C TYR A 58 -7.24 -3.44 7.56
N VAL A 59 -7.00 -4.59 6.91
CA VAL A 59 -5.83 -4.76 6.04
C VAL A 59 -5.93 -3.93 4.77
N SER A 60 -7.09 -3.89 4.12
CA SER A 60 -7.29 -3.09 2.92
C SER A 60 -6.96 -1.60 3.13
N ASP A 61 -7.36 -1.05 4.28
CA ASP A 61 -7.14 0.36 4.63
C ASP A 61 -5.65 0.68 4.90
N MET A 62 -4.83 -0.32 5.23
CA MET A 62 -3.38 -0.17 5.36
C MET A 62 -2.64 -0.19 4.02
N ILE A 63 -3.25 -0.79 2.99
CA ILE A 63 -2.62 -0.97 1.70
C ILE A 63 -2.86 0.27 0.83
N SER A 64 -1.80 0.79 0.20
CA SER A 64 -1.91 1.97 -0.68
C SER A 64 -2.88 1.74 -1.84
N LEU A 65 -3.70 2.76 -2.14
CA LEU A 65 -4.53 2.81 -3.35
C LEU A 65 -3.70 2.84 -4.65
N ARG A 66 -2.40 3.14 -4.55
CA ARG A 66 -1.45 3.21 -5.67
C ARG A 66 -0.37 2.11 -5.62
N ARG A 67 -0.61 1.00 -4.89
CA ARG A 67 0.35 -0.11 -4.80
C ARG A 67 0.71 -0.66 -6.18
N SER A 68 1.94 -1.08 -6.38
CA SER A 68 2.32 -1.85 -7.57
C SER A 68 2.13 -3.36 -7.35
N LEU A 69 2.15 -4.11 -8.45
CA LEU A 69 2.04 -5.56 -8.46
C LEU A 69 3.17 -6.17 -9.30
N ALA A 70 3.60 -7.38 -8.95
CA ALA A 70 4.51 -8.14 -9.79
C ALA A 70 3.82 -8.57 -11.11
N ASP A 71 4.56 -8.50 -12.22
CA ASP A 71 4.07 -8.96 -13.52
C ASP A 71 4.26 -10.48 -13.69
N ILE A 72 3.24 -11.22 -13.24
CA ILE A 72 3.17 -12.70 -13.30
C ILE A 72 2.68 -13.26 -14.63
N ARG A 73 2.44 -12.41 -15.64
CA ARG A 73 1.95 -12.86 -16.95
C ARG A 73 2.98 -13.78 -17.60
N ASP A 74 2.49 -14.72 -18.42
CA ASP A 74 3.35 -15.52 -19.29
C ASP A 74 4.19 -14.63 -20.21
N GLN A 75 5.37 -15.11 -20.62
CA GLN A 75 6.29 -14.32 -21.46
C GLN A 75 5.70 -13.97 -22.81
N GLU A 76 4.84 -14.83 -23.38
CA GLU A 76 4.20 -14.54 -24.66
C GLU A 76 3.15 -13.44 -24.52
N CYS A 77 2.43 -13.40 -23.39
CA CYS A 77 1.49 -12.30 -23.08
C CYS A 77 2.20 -10.94 -22.93
N LYS A 78 3.50 -10.91 -22.66
CA LYS A 78 4.29 -9.66 -22.55
C LYS A 78 4.73 -9.12 -23.90
N LYS A 79 4.67 -9.94 -24.95
CA LYS A 79 5.15 -9.63 -26.31
C LYS A 79 4.02 -9.40 -27.31
N VAL A 80 2.76 -9.36 -26.85
CA VAL A 80 1.62 -9.17 -27.75
C VAL A 80 1.64 -7.75 -28.31
N ASP A 81 1.74 -7.64 -29.63
CA ASP A 81 1.53 -6.39 -30.34
C ASP A 81 0.03 -6.06 -30.36
N LEU A 82 -0.32 -4.91 -29.81
CA LEU A 82 -1.70 -4.44 -29.79
C LEU A 82 -2.03 -3.74 -31.12
N HIS A 83 -3.26 -3.92 -31.59
CA HIS A 83 -3.76 -3.19 -32.75
C HIS A 83 -3.75 -1.68 -32.46
N PRO A 84 -3.33 -0.81 -33.40
CA PRO A 84 -3.17 0.63 -33.12
C PRO A 84 -4.49 1.35 -32.81
N ASN A 85 -5.62 0.85 -33.31
CA ASN A 85 -6.95 1.44 -33.11
C ASN A 85 -7.72 0.72 -31.99
N LEU A 86 -7.22 0.82 -30.75
CA LEU A 86 -8.00 0.40 -29.58
C LEU A 86 -9.07 1.45 -29.27
N PRO A 87 -10.27 1.06 -28.81
CA PRO A 87 -11.23 2.00 -28.25
C PRO A 87 -10.66 2.70 -27.02
N ASP A 88 -11.08 3.95 -26.82
CA ASP A 88 -10.87 4.71 -25.59
C ASP A 88 -11.67 4.11 -24.41
#